data_AF-A0A958EQ85-F1
#
_entry.id   AF-A0A958EQ85-F1
#
_cell.length_a   1.000
_cell.length_b   1.000
_cell.length_c   1.000
_cell.angle_alpha   90.00
_cell.angle_beta   90.00
_cell.angle_gamma   90.00
#
_symmetry.space_group_name_H-M   'P 1'
#
loop_
_entity.id
_entity.type
_entity.pdbx_description
1 polymer ?
#
loop_
_entity_poly.entity_id
_entity_poly.type
_entity_poly.pdbx_seq_one_letter_code
_entity_poly.pdbx_strand_id
1 'polypeptide(L)'
;MFQNSVAVPNDLEAILKLEMDYFNSVLSISEKVVKQVETLPISVLTEMVDYRKEWIEKIQKLESRRKEIDKGTRNETADSYMKTISKLASKLVKIDDKIYKNLESRKLQYVEQSAAIAGQARYSRKQAQNENKASKINIIRE
;
A
#
# COMPACT_ATOMS: atom_id res chain seq x y z
N MET A 1 10.92 13.09 10.89
CA MET A 1 11.93 13.53 9.90
C MET A 1 13.01 12.46 9.84
N PHE A 2 13.18 11.78 8.72
CA PHE A 2 14.27 10.82 8.55
C PHE A 2 15.55 11.59 8.21
N GLN A 3 16.64 11.30 8.90
CA GLN A 3 17.93 11.92 8.65
C GLN A 3 18.36 11.63 7.21
N ASN A 4 18.52 12.69 6.43
CA ASN A 4 19.13 12.66 5.11
C ASN A 4 20.64 12.40 5.26
N SER A 5 21.16 11.51 4.41
CA SER A 5 22.55 11.07 4.27
C SER A 5 23.17 10.33 5.47
N VAL A 6 22.72 9.11 5.75
CA VAL A 6 23.61 8.12 6.38
C VAL A 6 24.57 7.62 5.31
N ALA A 7 25.86 7.88 5.47
CA ALA A 7 26.89 7.33 4.60
C ALA A 7 26.79 5.80 4.59
N VAL A 8 26.77 5.20 3.40
CA VAL A 8 26.66 3.74 3.27
C VAL A 8 27.95 3.13 3.83
N PRO A 9 27.88 2.25 4.86
CA PRO A 9 29.07 1.65 5.45
C PRO A 9 29.82 0.78 4.43
N ASN A 10 31.12 0.60 4.66
CA ASN A 10 31.98 -0.30 3.87
C ASN A 10 32.19 -1.67 4.53
N ASP A 11 31.67 -1.85 5.74
CA ASP A 11 31.73 -3.09 6.50
C ASP A 11 30.43 -3.89 6.34
N LEU A 12 30.55 -5.22 6.16
CA LEU A 12 29.43 -6.12 5.89
C LEU A 12 28.43 -6.11 7.06
N GLU A 13 28.92 -6.18 8.28
CA GLU A 13 28.06 -6.21 9.47
C GLU A 13 27.30 -4.89 9.63
N ALA A 14 27.98 -3.76 9.44
CA ALA A 14 27.37 -2.44 9.47
C ALA A 14 26.31 -2.24 8.37
N ILE A 15 26.53 -2.76 7.15
CA ILE A 15 25.53 -2.76 6.07
C ILE A 15 24.30 -3.58 6.48
N LEU A 16 24.52 -4.79 6.97
CA LEU A 16 23.44 -5.70 7.38
C LEU A 16 22.63 -5.14 8.55
N LYS A 17 23.28 -4.50 9.51
CA LYS A 17 22.60 -3.82 10.62
C LYS A 17 21.73 -2.67 10.13
N LEU A 18 22.26 -1.82 9.25
CA LEU A 18 21.50 -0.71 8.66
C LEU A 18 20.32 -1.21 7.82
N GLU A 19 20.51 -2.30 7.06
CA GLU A 19 19.45 -2.97 6.30
C GLU A 19 18.34 -3.49 7.23
N MET A 20 18.72 -4.14 8.33
CA MET A 20 17.79 -4.61 9.35
C MET A 20 17.00 -3.46 10.00
N ASP A 21 17.65 -2.35 10.34
CA ASP A 21 17.00 -1.16 10.90
C ASP A 21 15.97 -0.56 9.93
N TYR A 22 16.31 -0.57 8.64
CA TYR A 22 15.37 -0.16 7.60
C TYR A 22 14.18 -1.11 7.50
N PHE A 23 14.40 -2.42 7.47
CA PHE A 23 13.32 -3.41 7.46
C PHE A 23 12.40 -3.28 8.69
N ASN A 24 12.95 -3.07 9.88
CA ASN A 24 12.17 -2.88 11.11
C ASN A 24 11.33 -1.60 11.07
N SER A 25 11.90 -0.51 10.55
CA SER A 25 11.20 0.78 10.41
C SER A 25 10.01 0.66 9.47
N VAL A 26 10.20 0.03 8.30
CA VAL A 26 9.12 -0.25 7.35
C VAL A 26 8.06 -1.13 7.99
N LEU A 27 8.48 -2.20 8.68
CA LEU A 27 7.55 -3.13 9.31
C LEU A 27 6.65 -2.44 10.34
N SER A 28 7.22 -1.59 11.20
CA SER A 28 6.43 -0.86 12.20
C SER A 28 5.36 0.04 11.57
N ILE A 29 5.70 0.72 10.47
CA ILE A 29 4.75 1.58 9.75
C ILE A 29 3.67 0.72 9.06
N SER A 30 4.08 -0.33 8.36
CA SER A 30 3.16 -1.22 7.63
C SER A 30 2.18 -1.95 8.56
N GLU A 31 2.62 -2.34 9.76
CA GLU A 31 1.75 -2.94 10.78
C GLU A 31 0.71 -1.98 11.34
N LYS A 32 1.03 -0.68 11.48
CA LYS A 32 0.03 0.33 11.87
C LYS A 32 -1.00 0.51 10.77
N VAL A 33 -0.56 0.47 9.53
CA VAL A 33 -1.40 0.79 8.38
C VAL A 33 -2.33 -0.35 8.05
N VAL A 34 -1.87 -1.60 8.06
CA VAL A 34 -2.75 -2.74 7.82
C VAL A 34 -3.92 -2.80 8.81
N LYS A 35 -3.74 -2.27 10.03
CA LYS A 35 -4.81 -2.17 11.05
C LYS A 35 -5.82 -1.06 10.77
N GLN A 36 -5.49 -0.07 9.95
CA GLN A 36 -6.29 1.15 9.73
C GLN A 36 -6.61 1.41 8.25
N VAL A 37 -6.14 0.55 7.33
CA VAL A 37 -6.20 0.76 5.87
C VAL A 37 -7.61 1.03 5.34
N GLU A 38 -8.63 0.49 6.01
CA GLU A 38 -10.04 0.69 5.67
C GLU A 38 -10.51 2.13 5.91
N THR A 39 -9.99 2.79 6.94
CA THR A 39 -10.43 4.13 7.38
C THR A 39 -9.46 5.25 6.98
N LEU A 40 -8.23 4.90 6.61
CA LEU A 40 -7.22 5.91 6.23
C LEU A 40 -7.66 6.74 5.01
N PRO A 41 -7.39 8.05 5.02
CA PRO A 41 -7.58 8.90 3.84
C PRO A 41 -6.71 8.44 2.67
N ILE A 42 -7.21 8.62 1.43
CA ILE A 42 -6.46 8.26 0.22
C ILE A 42 -5.12 9.01 0.14
N SER A 43 -5.07 10.27 0.55
CA SER A 43 -3.82 11.05 0.59
C SER A 43 -2.74 10.38 1.45
N VAL A 44 -3.13 9.88 2.63
CA VAL A 44 -2.21 9.16 3.52
C VAL A 44 -1.75 7.85 2.88
N LEU A 45 -2.65 7.13 2.21
CA LEU A 45 -2.30 5.91 1.48
C LEU A 45 -1.35 6.19 0.30
N THR A 46 -1.48 7.33 -0.37
CA THR A 46 -0.56 7.77 -1.43
C THR A 46 0.82 8.11 -0.87
N GLU A 47 0.89 8.95 0.17
CA GLU A 47 2.17 9.28 0.83
C GLU A 47 2.91 8.02 1.29
N MET A 48 2.16 7.03 1.77
CA MET A 48 2.73 5.74 2.14
C MET A 48 3.37 4.98 0.98
N VAL A 49 2.78 5.03 -0.22
CA VAL A 49 3.37 4.43 -1.42
C VAL A 49 4.68 5.14 -1.77
N ASP A 50 4.71 6.46 -1.66
CA ASP A 50 5.93 7.25 -1.90
C ASP A 50 7.03 6.89 -0.90
N TYR A 51 6.70 6.83 0.40
CA TYR A 51 7.64 6.34 1.41
C TYR A 51 8.13 4.93 1.04
N ARG A 52 7.22 4.01 0.66
CA ARG A 52 7.57 2.63 0.29
C ARG A 52 8.61 2.59 -0.82
N LYS A 53 8.48 3.45 -1.82
CA LYS A 53 9.40 3.55 -2.94
C LYS A 53 10.80 3.96 -2.47
N GLU A 54 10.90 5.00 -1.66
CA GLU A 54 12.19 5.44 -1.08
C GLU A 54 12.86 4.32 -0.27
N TRP A 55 12.08 3.53 0.47
CA TRP A 55 12.60 2.39 1.24
C TRP A 55 13.17 1.29 0.35
N ILE A 56 12.46 0.94 -0.73
CA ILE A 56 12.92 -0.06 -1.70
C ILE A 56 14.23 0.39 -2.33
N GLU A 57 14.34 1.66 -2.72
CA GLU A 57 15.56 2.22 -3.30
C GLU A 57 16.74 2.14 -2.32
N LYS A 58 16.53 2.47 -1.05
CA LYS A 58 17.56 2.37 0.01
C LYS A 58 18.00 0.92 0.24
N ILE A 59 17.05 -0.02 0.34
CA ILE A 59 17.36 -1.44 0.53
C ILE A 59 18.11 -1.99 -0.68
N GLN A 60 17.69 -1.66 -1.91
CA GLN A 60 18.39 -2.08 -3.13
C GLN A 60 19.83 -1.56 -3.19
N LYS A 61 20.06 -0.31 -2.74
CA LYS A 61 21.42 0.24 -2.65
C LYS A 61 22.29 -0.55 -1.68
N LEU A 62 21.75 -0.93 -0.51
CA LEU A 62 22.45 -1.75 0.47
C LEU A 62 22.71 -3.17 -0.05
N GLU A 63 21.72 -3.78 -0.72
CA GLU A 63 21.84 -5.09 -1.37
C GLU A 63 22.96 -5.11 -2.41
N SER A 64 23.02 -4.10 -3.28
CA SER A 64 24.11 -3.95 -4.26
C SER A 64 25.46 -3.82 -3.57
N ARG A 65 25.55 -2.98 -2.53
CA ARG A 65 26.81 -2.81 -1.78
C ARG A 65 27.23 -4.08 -1.07
N ARG A 66 26.27 -4.82 -0.51
CA ARG A 66 26.50 -6.13 0.10
C ARG A 66 27.09 -7.09 -0.92
N LYS A 67 26.51 -7.21 -2.12
CA LYS A 67 27.02 -8.07 -3.20
C LYS A 67 28.45 -7.73 -3.65
N GLU A 68 28.85 -6.46 -3.58
CA GLU A 68 30.22 -6.04 -3.88
C GLU A 68 31.22 -6.52 -2.81
N ILE A 69 30.81 -6.53 -1.54
CA ILE A 69 31.65 -6.87 -0.38
C ILE A 69 31.66 -8.37 -0.07
N ASP A 70 30.56 -9.08 -0.38
CA ASP A 70 30.34 -10.51 -0.12
C ASP A 70 31.30 -11.47 -0.88
N LYS A 71 32.32 -10.91 -1.53
CA LYS A 71 33.50 -11.64 -2.02
C LYS A 71 34.53 -11.95 -0.93
N GLY A 72 34.34 -11.47 0.31
CA GLY A 72 35.25 -11.71 1.44
C GLY A 72 34.52 -12.06 2.75
N THR A 73 34.93 -13.19 3.36
CA THR A 73 34.70 -13.63 4.76
C THR A 73 33.34 -13.28 5.39
N ARG A 74 32.34 -14.13 5.12
CA ARG A 74 31.14 -14.23 5.96
C ARG A 74 31.49 -14.79 7.33
N ASN A 75 30.97 -14.17 8.39
CA ASN A 75 31.05 -14.65 9.76
C ASN A 75 29.64 -15.03 10.27
N GLU A 76 29.56 -15.73 11.41
CA GLU A 76 28.29 -16.19 11.98
C GLU A 76 27.30 -15.05 12.28
N THR A 77 27.83 -13.87 12.65
CA THR A 77 27.03 -12.65 12.89
C THR A 77 26.34 -12.17 11.62
N ALA A 78 27.07 -12.09 10.51
CA ALA A 78 26.52 -11.71 9.21
C ALA A 78 25.43 -12.69 8.75
N ASP A 79 25.66 -13.99 8.91
CA ASP A 79 24.66 -15.01 8.58
C ASP A 79 23.39 -14.89 9.43
N SER A 80 23.53 -14.55 10.71
CA SER A 80 22.39 -14.29 11.61
C SER A 80 21.57 -13.07 11.16
N TYR A 81 22.24 -11.98 10.78
CA TYR A 81 21.57 -10.81 10.23
C TYR A 81 20.85 -11.12 8.92
N MET A 82 21.49 -11.82 7.98
CA MET A 82 20.88 -12.22 6.71
C MET A 82 19.61 -13.06 6.91
N LYS A 83 19.64 -14.02 7.85
CA LYS A 83 18.45 -14.81 8.22
C LYS A 83 17.33 -13.92 8.78
N THR A 84 17.68 -12.94 9.61
CA THR A 84 16.72 -12.02 10.23
C THR A 84 16.09 -11.09 9.18
N ILE A 85 16.91 -10.50 8.31
CA ILE A 85 16.47 -9.68 7.18
C ILE A 85 15.52 -10.47 6.27
N SER A 86 15.86 -11.72 5.95
CA SER A 86 15.01 -12.59 5.13
C SER A 86 13.63 -12.84 5.76
N LYS A 87 13.58 -13.03 7.09
CA LYS A 87 12.32 -13.17 7.85
C LYS A 87 11.51 -11.87 7.82
N LEU A 88 12.14 -10.72 8.02
CA LEU A 88 11.49 -9.41 7.99
C LEU A 88 10.92 -9.12 6.60
N ALA A 89 11.70 -9.36 5.54
CA ALA A 89 11.25 -9.21 4.15
C ALA A 89 10.03 -10.09 3.86
N SER A 90 10.07 -11.36 4.26
CA SER A 90 8.93 -12.28 4.10
C SER A 90 7.68 -11.81 4.85
N LYS A 91 7.86 -11.22 6.04
CA LYS A 91 6.75 -10.65 6.83
C LYS A 91 6.17 -9.40 6.14
N LEU A 92 7.01 -8.52 5.60
CA LEU A 92 6.57 -7.34 4.86
C LEU A 92 5.75 -7.70 3.64
N VAL A 93 6.18 -8.68 2.84
CA VAL A 93 5.41 -9.15 1.67
C VAL A 93 4.01 -9.61 2.06
N LYS A 94 3.88 -10.33 3.19
CA LYS A 94 2.56 -10.75 3.71
C LYS A 94 1.69 -9.58 4.17
N ILE A 95 2.30 -8.53 4.73
CA ILE A 95 1.56 -7.33 5.12
C ILE A 95 1.11 -6.56 3.87
N ASP A 96 1.93 -6.51 2.84
CA ASP A 96 1.61 -5.82 1.59
C ASP A 96 0.46 -6.49 0.86
N ASP A 97 0.45 -7.82 0.79
CA ASP A 97 -0.67 -8.58 0.25
C ASP A 97 -1.98 -8.28 1.01
N LYS A 98 -1.93 -8.16 2.34
CA LYS A 98 -3.11 -7.77 3.14
C LYS A 98 -3.55 -6.35 2.87
N ILE A 99 -2.62 -5.39 2.81
CA ILE A 99 -2.93 -4.00 2.48
C ILE A 99 -3.59 -3.93 1.10
N TYR A 100 -3.02 -4.62 0.11
CA TYR A 100 -3.56 -4.67 -1.25
C TYR A 100 -4.98 -5.23 -1.29
N LYS A 101 -5.22 -6.39 -0.68
CA LYS A 101 -6.56 -7.00 -0.63
C LYS A 101 -7.60 -6.11 0.03
N ASN A 102 -7.24 -5.42 1.11
CA ASN A 102 -8.14 -4.50 1.78
C ASN A 102 -8.46 -3.27 0.90
N LEU A 103 -7.47 -2.72 0.20
CA LEU A 103 -7.68 -1.61 -0.73
C LEU A 103 -8.51 -2.02 -1.95
N GLU A 104 -8.32 -3.23 -2.47
CA GLU A 104 -9.10 -3.80 -3.56
C GLU A 104 -10.58 -3.97 -3.16
N SER A 105 -10.83 -4.54 -1.98
CA SER A 105 -12.17 -4.66 -1.40
C SER A 105 -12.84 -3.28 -1.25
N ARG A 106 -12.11 -2.31 -0.69
CA ARG A 106 -12.61 -0.93 -0.53
C ARG A 106 -12.93 -0.28 -1.87
N LYS A 107 -12.09 -0.47 -2.89
CA LYS A 107 -12.36 0.02 -4.25
C LYS A 107 -13.63 -0.59 -4.83
N LEU A 108 -13.82 -1.90 -4.68
CA LEU A 108 -15.01 -2.59 -5.18
C LEU A 108 -16.29 -2.04 -4.53
N GLN A 109 -16.29 -1.83 -3.21
CA GLN A 109 -17.42 -1.24 -2.49
C GLN A 109 -17.79 0.15 -3.02
N TYR A 110 -16.81 1.03 -3.28
CA TYR A 110 -17.09 2.35 -3.85
C TYR A 110 -17.64 2.29 -5.28
N VAL A 111 -17.16 1.34 -6.09
CA VAL A 111 -17.68 1.13 -7.45
C VAL A 111 -19.14 0.66 -7.40
N GLU A 112 -19.45 -0.30 -6.52
CA GLU A 112 -20.82 -0.81 -6.32
C GLU A 112 -21.77 0.28 -5.83
N GLN A 113 -21.35 1.09 -4.84
CA GLN A 113 -22.13 2.24 -4.36
C GLN A 113 -22.39 3.25 -5.48
N SER A 114 -21.37 3.57 -6.27
CA SER A 114 -21.49 4.50 -7.40
C SER A 114 -22.44 3.97 -8.48
N ALA A 115 -22.35 2.67 -8.78
CA ALA A 115 -23.24 2.01 -9.73
C ALA A 115 -24.70 2.00 -9.22
N ALA A 116 -24.91 1.77 -7.93
CA ALA A 116 -26.23 1.82 -7.31
C ALA A 116 -26.85 3.22 -7.39
N ILE A 117 -26.09 4.28 -7.10
CA ILE A 117 -26.53 5.68 -7.23
C ILE A 117 -26.92 5.98 -8.69
N ALA A 118 -26.08 5.58 -9.65
CA ALA A 118 -26.37 5.77 -11.07
C ALA A 118 -27.62 4.98 -11.51
N GLY A 119 -27.80 3.77 -10.98
CA GLY A 119 -29.00 2.96 -11.19
C GLY A 119 -30.25 3.64 -10.67
N GLN A 120 -30.25 4.07 -9.40
CA GLN A 120 -31.36 4.80 -8.78
C GLN A 120 -31.72 6.07 -9.58
N ALA A 121 -30.73 6.87 -9.98
CA ALA A 121 -30.96 8.06 -10.80
C ALA A 121 -31.63 7.74 -12.14
N ARG A 122 -31.33 6.59 -12.76
CA ARG A 122 -31.98 6.13 -13.99
C ARG A 122 -33.42 5.66 -13.74
N TYR A 123 -33.67 4.93 -12.65
CA TYR A 123 -35.02 4.50 -12.28
C TYR A 123 -35.93 5.68 -11.95
N SER A 124 -35.46 6.64 -11.15
CA SER A 124 -36.21 7.86 -10.82
C SER A 124 -36.55 8.70 -12.06
N ARG A 125 -35.63 8.82 -13.03
CA ARG A 125 -35.94 9.50 -14.31
C ARG A 125 -36.99 8.76 -15.13
N LYS A 126 -36.97 7.42 -15.16
CA LYS A 126 -37.98 6.62 -15.87
C LYS A 126 -39.36 6.74 -15.22
N GLN A 127 -39.44 6.77 -13.89
CA GLN A 127 -40.69 7.03 -13.17
C GLN A 127 -41.24 8.42 -13.46
N ALA A 128 -40.42 9.47 -13.33
CA ALA A 128 -40.83 10.84 -13.60
C ALA A 128 -41.28 11.07 -15.07
N GLN A 129 -40.71 10.34 -16.03
CA GLN A 129 -41.16 10.39 -17.43
C GLN A 129 -42.50 9.66 -17.64
N ASN A 130 -42.75 8.56 -16.94
CA ASN A 130 -44.02 7.83 -17.03
C ASN A 130 -45.17 8.61 -16.37
N GLU A 131 -44.94 9.26 -15.23
CA GLU A 131 -45.92 10.13 -14.58
C GLU A 131 -46.31 11.33 -15.45
N ASN A 132 -45.34 11.97 -16.11
CA ASN A 132 -45.60 13.06 -17.05
C ASN A 132 -46.38 12.61 -18.30
N LYS A 133 -46.17 11.37 -18.78
CA LYS A 133 -46.97 10.80 -19.88
C LYS A 133 -48.40 10.49 -19.42
N ALA A 134 -48.58 9.92 -18.23
CA ALA A 134 -49.90 9.63 -17.68
C ALA A 134 -50.72 10.93 -17.46
N SER A 135 -50.09 11.99 -16.96
CA SER A 135 -50.74 13.29 -16.76
C SER A 135 -51.16 13.95 -18.09
N LYS A 136 -50.34 13.85 -19.15
CA LYS A 136 -50.70 14.36 -20.49
C LYS A 136 -51.87 13.62 -21.15
N ILE A 137 -52.07 12.33 -20.88
CA ILE A 137 -53.18 11.55 -21.43
C ILE A 137 -54.51 11.97 -20.81
N ASN A 138 -54.53 12.33 -19.52
CA ASN A 138 -55.74 12.79 -18.85
C ASN A 138 -56.19 14.18 -19.31
N ILE A 139 -55.26 15.08 -19.67
CA ILE A 139 -55.58 16.44 -20.16
C ILE A 139 -56.27 16.42 -21.54
N ILE A 140 -56.09 15.38 -22.34
CA ILE A 140 -56.67 15.28 -23.70
C ILE A 140 -58.11 14.71 -23.68
N ARG A 141 -58.59 14.24 -22.51
CA ARG A 141 -59.91 13.59 -22.36
C ARG A 141 -60.96 14.45 -21.63
N GLU A 142 -60.63 15.68 -21.26
CA GLU A 142 -61.58 16.71 -20.81
C GLU A 142 -61.86 17.70 -21.95
#